data_AF-A0A6J4JTX9-F1
#
_entry.id   AF-A0A6J4JTX9-F1
#
_cell.length_a   1.000
_cell.length_b   1.000
_cell.length_c   1.000
_cell.angle_alpha   90.00
_cell.angle_beta   90.00
_cell.angle_gamma   90.00
#
_symmetry.space_group_name_H-M   'P 1'
#
loop_
_entity.id
_entity.type
_entity.pdbx_description
1 polymer ?
#
loop_
_entity_poly.entity_id
_entity_poly.type
_entity_poly.pdbx_seq_one_letter_code
_entity_poly.pdbx_strand_id
1 'polypeptide(L)'
;MESLARALHPRGEDLSAYTDHALGASTRAAVERHLDTCARCAATALAYGRISRSLRELPEVPAPATLGEVLRRVRFGPQHRRPRHTGMLGLIIRNLWSASVSAAS
;
A
#
# COMPACT_ATOMS: atom_id res chain seq x y z
N MET A 1 -3.96 9.46 27.24
CA MET A 1 -4.75 9.46 25.98
C MET A 1 -4.03 8.65 24.90
N GLU A 2 -3.64 7.40 25.18
CA GLU A 2 -2.70 6.60 24.35
C GLU A 2 -3.38 5.44 23.60
N SER A 3 -4.71 5.36 23.71
CA SER A 3 -5.49 4.15 23.40
C SER A 3 -6.08 4.13 21.97
N LEU A 4 -6.37 5.30 21.37
CA LEU A 4 -7.17 5.34 20.13
C LEU A 4 -6.37 5.05 18.85
N ALA A 5 -5.08 5.39 18.80
CA ALA A 5 -4.22 5.04 17.66
C ALA A 5 -3.95 3.52 17.56
N ARG A 6 -4.12 2.80 18.67
CA ARG A 6 -4.01 1.33 18.74
C ARG A 6 -5.30 0.61 18.33
N ALA A 7 -6.41 1.35 18.14
CA ALA A 7 -7.74 0.76 17.95
C ALA A 7 -8.23 0.67 16.49
N LEU A 8 -7.59 1.35 15.53
CA LEU A 8 -8.01 1.30 14.12
C LEU A 8 -7.11 0.34 13.33
N HIS A 9 -7.68 -0.80 12.92
CA HIS A 9 -7.01 -1.73 12.02
C HIS A 9 -6.74 -1.07 10.65
N PRO A 10 -5.59 -1.36 10.01
CA PRO A 10 -5.35 -0.99 8.62
C PRO A 10 -6.46 -1.50 7.72
N ARG A 11 -6.83 -0.71 6.71
CA ARG A 11 -7.82 -1.11 5.72
C ARG A 11 -7.26 -2.24 4.85
N GLY A 12 -8.15 -3.01 4.23
CA GLY A 12 -7.74 -4.09 3.33
C GLY A 12 -6.87 -3.59 2.16
N GLU A 13 -7.18 -2.41 1.63
CA GLU A 13 -6.40 -1.73 0.57
C GLU A 13 -4.96 -1.42 1.00
N ASP A 14 -4.75 -0.98 2.24
CA ASP A 14 -3.41 -0.67 2.77
C ASP A 14 -2.59 -1.94 3.00
N LEU A 15 -3.22 -3.03 3.47
CA LEU A 15 -2.54 -4.33 3.62
C LEU A 15 -2.15 -4.94 2.27
N SER A 16 -3.00 -4.79 1.25
CA SER A 16 -2.66 -5.19 -0.13
C SER A 16 -1.50 -4.35 -0.65
N ALA A 17 -1.58 -3.02 -0.54
CA ALA A 17 -0.53 -2.11 -0.99
C ALA A 17 0.78 -2.31 -0.22
N TYR A 18 0.73 -2.67 1.06
CA TYR A 18 1.89 -3.04 1.86
C TYR A 18 2.62 -4.25 1.26
N THR A 19 1.85 -5.31 0.96
CA THR A 19 2.33 -6.56 0.37
C THR A 19 2.94 -6.34 -1.01
N ASP A 20 2.36 -5.42 -1.79
CA ASP A 20 2.83 -5.07 -3.14
C ASP A 20 3.94 -4.00 -3.13
N HIS A 21 4.43 -3.59 -1.94
CA HIS A 21 5.42 -2.52 -1.76
C HIS A 21 5.02 -1.18 -2.41
N ALA A 22 3.73 -0.89 -2.45
CA ALA A 22 3.13 0.28 -3.09
C ALA A 22 2.78 1.43 -2.12
N LEU A 23 3.01 1.25 -0.81
CA LEU A 23 2.82 2.30 0.20
C LEU A 23 3.97 3.30 0.23
N GLY A 24 3.65 4.56 0.56
CA GLY A 24 4.65 5.55 0.97
C GLY A 24 5.29 5.20 2.31
N ALA A 25 6.50 5.71 2.56
CA ALA A 25 7.32 5.34 3.72
C ALA A 25 6.61 5.51 5.08
N SER A 26 5.88 6.62 5.29
CA SER A 26 5.17 6.89 6.54
C SER A 26 4.03 5.91 6.79
N THR A 27 3.17 5.67 5.78
CA THR A 27 2.07 4.71 5.86
C THR A 27 2.59 3.29 6.06
N ARG A 28 3.67 2.94 5.36
CA ARG A 28 4.34 1.64 5.52
C ARG A 28 4.80 1.41 6.96
N ALA A 29 5.51 2.36 7.54
CA ALA A 29 5.98 2.25 8.93
C ALA A 29 4.82 2.15 9.95
N ALA A 30 3.70 2.83 9.69
CA ALA A 30 2.51 2.71 10.53
C ALA A 30 1.87 1.32 10.43
N VAL A 31 1.78 0.76 9.22
CA VAL A 31 1.30 -0.61 9.00
C VAL A 31 2.24 -1.63 9.66
N GLU A 32 3.56 -1.51 9.47
CA GLU A 32 4.56 -2.42 10.08
C GLU A 32 4.41 -2.47 11.61
N ARG A 33 4.35 -1.30 12.27
CA ARG A 33 4.14 -1.22 13.72
C ARG A 33 2.82 -1.88 14.17
N HIS A 34 1.77 -1.80 13.36
CA HIS A 34 0.51 -2.48 13.64
C HIS A 34 0.64 -4.00 13.47
N LEU A 35 1.32 -4.47 12.43
CA LEU A 35 1.52 -5.90 12.17
C LEU A 35 2.32 -6.57 13.30
N ASP A 36 3.25 -5.86 13.94
CA ASP A 36 4.01 -6.37 15.10
C ASP A 36 3.13 -6.69 16.32
N THR A 37 1.95 -6.06 16.42
CA THR A 37 1.08 -6.18 17.60
C THR A 37 -0.27 -6.82 17.31
N CYS A 38 -0.64 -6.98 16.04
CA CYS A 38 -1.95 -7.48 15.63
C CYS A 38 -1.85 -8.76 14.79
N ALA A 39 -1.98 -9.92 15.46
CA ALA A 39 -1.92 -11.23 14.82
C ALA A 39 -2.93 -11.41 13.67
N ARG A 40 -4.14 -10.83 13.78
CA ARG A 40 -5.15 -10.89 12.71
C ARG A 40 -4.67 -10.19 11.44
N CYS A 41 -4.14 -8.98 11.55
CA CYS A 41 -3.65 -8.23 10.39
C CYS A 41 -2.38 -8.84 9.82
N ALA A 42 -1.49 -9.36 10.68
CA ALA A 42 -0.31 -10.11 10.26
C ALA A 42 -0.70 -11.35 9.44
N ALA A 43 -1.67 -12.13 9.90
CA ALA A 43 -2.18 -13.29 9.17
C ALA A 43 -2.78 -12.91 7.79
N THR A 44 -3.53 -11.81 7.73
CA THR A 44 -4.06 -11.29 6.45
C THR A 44 -2.94 -10.87 5.50
N ALA A 45 -1.95 -10.11 5.96
CA ALA A 45 -0.82 -9.69 5.13
C ALA A 45 -0.01 -10.90 4.61
N LEU A 46 0.20 -11.92 5.45
CA LEU A 46 0.82 -13.18 5.03
C LEU A 46 -0.02 -13.92 3.99
N ALA A 47 -1.35 -13.94 4.13
CA ALA A 47 -2.24 -14.54 3.14
C ALA A 47 -2.15 -13.83 1.78
N TYR A 48 -2.13 -12.50 1.77
CA TYR A 48 -1.91 -11.72 0.54
C TYR A 48 -0.54 -12.01 -0.07
N GLY A 49 0.52 -12.06 0.75
CA GLY A 49 1.87 -12.37 0.29
C GLY A 49 1.99 -13.76 -0.35
N ARG A 50 1.25 -14.76 0.17
CA ARG A 50 1.17 -16.09 -0.45
C ARG A 50 0.52 -16.04 -1.82
N ILE A 51 -0.61 -15.37 -1.95
CA ILE A 51 -1.30 -15.22 -3.24
C ILE A 51 -0.38 -14.52 -4.26
N SER A 52 0.23 -13.39 -3.88
CA SER A 52 1.14 -12.65 -4.78
C SER A 52 2.36 -13.49 -5.17
N ARG A 53 2.86 -14.37 -4.30
CA ARG A 53 3.94 -15.30 -4.63
C ARG A 53 3.48 -16.37 -5.63
N SER A 54 2.35 -17.03 -5.37
CA SER A 54 1.81 -18.03 -6.29
C SER A 54 1.54 -17.47 -7.69
N LEU A 55 1.09 -16.22 -7.78
CA LEU A 55 0.93 -15.54 -9.08
C LEU A 55 2.26 -15.29 -9.80
N ARG A 56 3.34 -14.99 -9.06
CA ARG A 56 4.69 -14.82 -9.63
C ARG A 56 5.35 -16.13 -10.07
N GLU A 57 4.93 -17.24 -9.49
CA GLU A 57 5.42 -18.59 -9.81
C GLU A 57 4.72 -19.19 -11.04
N LEU A 58 3.69 -18.52 -11.59
CA LEU A 58 3.04 -18.98 -12.81
C LEU A 58 4.02 -18.96 -13.98
N PRO A 59 3.94 -19.95 -14.90
CA PRO A 59 4.76 -19.95 -16.11
C PRO A 59 4.57 -18.68 -16.91
N GLU A 60 5.68 -18.11 -17.38
CA GLU A 60 5.63 -16.98 -18.31
C GLU A 60 5.04 -17.46 -19.65
N VAL A 61 3.99 -16.76 -20.10
CA VAL A 61 3.41 -17.01 -21.42
C VAL A 61 4.11 -16.09 -22.42
N PRO A 62 4.79 -16.64 -23.45
CA PRO A 62 5.47 -15.81 -24.43
C PRO A 62 4.45 -14.95 -25.18
N ALA A 63 4.82 -13.71 -25.42
CA ALA A 63 4.02 -12.82 -26.26
C ALA A 63 3.85 -13.42 -27.67
N PRO A 64 2.65 -13.36 -28.27
CA PRO A 64 2.45 -13.83 -29.63
C PRO A 64 3.25 -12.98 -30.62
N ALA A 65 3.76 -13.59 -31.69
CA ALA A 65 4.59 -12.92 -32.70
C ALA A 65 3.89 -11.70 -33.35
N THR A 66 2.55 -11.70 -33.37
CA THR A 66 1.73 -10.62 -33.92
C THR A 66 1.55 -9.44 -32.97
N LEU A 67 2.04 -9.50 -31.73
CA LEU A 67 1.85 -8.44 -30.74
C LEU A 67 2.30 -7.06 -31.25
N GLY A 68 3.44 -7.00 -31.94
CA GLY A 68 3.95 -5.74 -32.50
C GLY A 68 3.02 -5.13 -33.56
N GLU A 69 2.34 -5.95 -34.36
CA GLU A 69 1.36 -5.47 -35.35
C GLU A 69 0.10 -4.92 -34.68
N VAL A 70 -0.38 -5.61 -33.65
CA VAL A 70 -1.52 -5.17 -32.85
C VAL A 70 -1.20 -3.85 -32.15
N LEU A 71 -0.04 -3.75 -31.50
CA LEU A 71 0.37 -2.53 -30.78
C LEU A 71 0.46 -1.29 -31.69
N ARG A 72 0.82 -1.44 -32.96
CA ARG A 72 0.81 -0.33 -33.94
C ARG A 72 -0.60 0.16 -34.29
N ARG A 73 -1.62 -0.70 -34.15
CA ARG A 73 -3.03 -0.37 -34.46
C ARG A 73 -3.78 0.16 -33.24
N VAL A 74 -3.32 -0.16 -32.03
CA VAL A 74 -3.96 0.28 -30.78
C VAL A 74 -3.62 1.76 -30.53
N ARG A 75 -4.64 2.61 -30.46
CA ARG A 75 -4.50 3.95 -29.89
C ARG A 75 -4.61 3.84 -28.37
N PHE A 76 -3.50 4.05 -27.67
CA PHE A 76 -3.53 4.15 -26.22
C PHE A 76 -4.24 5.44 -25.81
N GLY A 77 -5.36 5.29 -25.11
CA GLY A 77 -6.02 6.41 -24.44
C GLY A 77 -5.23 6.86 -23.20
N PRO A 78 -5.64 7.98 -22.58
CA PRO A 78 -5.08 8.39 -21.30
C PRO A 78 -5.25 7.25 -20.30
N GLN A 79 -4.13 6.70 -19.84
CA GLN A 79 -4.16 5.70 -18.79
C GLN A 79 -4.67 6.36 -17.52
N HIS A 80 -5.79 5.86 -16.97
CA HIS A 80 -6.18 6.18 -15.60
C HIS A 80 -5.10 5.63 -14.68
N ARG A 81 -4.08 6.46 -14.40
CA ARG A 81 -3.17 6.22 -13.29
C ARG A 81 -4.06 6.03 -12.08
N ARG A 82 -4.08 4.82 -11.51
CA ARG A 82 -4.66 4.63 -10.18
C ARG A 82 -4.04 5.73 -9.32
N PRO A 83 -4.85 6.64 -8.74
CA PRO A 83 -4.29 7.67 -7.89
C PRO A 83 -3.52 6.91 -6.81
N ARG A 84 -2.19 7.04 -6.85
CA ARG A 84 -1.39 6.66 -5.69
C ARG A 84 -2.05 7.42 -4.55
N HIS A 85 -2.46 6.71 -3.51
CA HIS A 85 -3.04 7.30 -2.31
C HIS A 85 -1.95 8.08 -1.57
N THR A 86 -1.42 9.13 -2.21
CA THR A 86 -0.82 10.27 -1.55
C THR A 86 -2.03 10.99 -0.99
N GLY A 87 -2.45 10.60 0.21
CA GLY A 87 -3.62 11.16 0.84
C GLY A 87 -3.55 12.68 0.77
N MET A 88 -4.59 13.31 0.18
CA MET A 88 -4.78 14.76 0.21
C MET A 88 -5.06 15.28 1.63
N LEU A 89 -5.18 14.38 2.62
CA LEU A 89 -5.06 14.67 4.06
C LEU A 89 -3.59 14.74 4.56
N GLY A 90 -2.59 14.44 3.73
CA GLY A 90 -1.17 14.57 4.07
C GLY A 90 -0.65 16.01 4.10
N LEU A 91 -1.40 16.95 3.52
CA LEU A 91 -1.04 18.38 3.52
C LEU A 91 -1.73 19.18 4.63
N ILE A 92 -2.89 18.73 5.15
CA ILE A 92 -3.68 19.48 6.13
C ILE A 92 -3.32 19.08 7.59
N ILE A 93 -2.87 17.85 7.85
CA ILE A 93 -2.40 17.44 9.20
C ILE A 93 -0.90 17.78 9.40
N ARG A 94 -0.32 18.68 8.59
CA ARG A 94 1.08 19.10 8.77
C ARG A 94 1.29 20.10 9.93
N ASN A 95 0.22 20.65 10.52
CA ASN A 95 0.30 21.75 11.50
C ASN A 95 -0.32 21.47 12.88
N LEU A 96 -0.57 20.22 13.29
CA LEU A 96 -1.15 19.93 14.62
C LEU A 96 -0.34 18.97 15.50
N TRP A 97 0.89 18.60 15.09
CA TRP A 97 1.74 17.67 15.87
C TRP A 97 3.07 18.25 16.34
N SER A 98 3.27 19.58 16.26
CA SER A 98 4.52 20.24 16.70
C SER A 98 4.44 20.96 18.05
N ALA A 99 3.33 20.90 18.80
CA ALA A 99 3.12 21.78 19.96
C ALA A 99 3.19 21.10 21.35
N SER A 100 4.01 20.07 21.59
CA SER A 100 4.06 19.47 22.94
C SER A 100 5.40 18.90 23.44
N VAL A 101 6.54 19.15 22.76
CA VAL A 101 7.85 18.85 23.35
C VAL A 101 8.48 20.15 23.85
N SER A 102 7.98 20.65 24.99
CA SER A 102 8.67 21.59 25.90
C SER A 102 7.79 21.86 27.13
N ALA A 103 7.69 20.88 28.05
CA ALA A 103 7.51 21.09 29.48
C ALA A 103 7.47 19.73 30.21
N ALA A 104 8.23 19.64 31.30
CA ALA A 104 8.42 18.51 32.22
C ALA A 104 9.35 17.39 31.70
N SER A 105 10.53 17.15 32.26
CA SER A 105 11.22 17.69 33.44
C SER A 105 12.71 17.40 33.29
#